data_AF-A0A2D2DSF3-F1
#
_entry.id   AF-A0A2D2DSF3-F1
#
_cell.length_a   1.000
_cell.length_b   1.000
_cell.length_c   1.000
_cell.angle_alpha   90.00
_cell.angle_beta   90.00
_cell.angle_gamma   90.00
#
_symmetry.space_group_name_H-M   'P 1'
#
loop_
_entity.id
_entity.type
_entity.pdbx_description
1 polymer ?
#
loop_
_entity_poly.entity_id
_entity_poly.type
_entity_poly.pdbx_seq_one_letter_code
_entity_poly.pdbx_strand_id
1 'polypeptide(L)'
;MDIQYIDPATKTWAHRPATPAEIAQREIDIATAAAPVVPAQVPMLNARLALIAAGHMTAVKAYVDTMPGIDGEQARAYLEYAQNVRRGHPLVEGIRQVLELTHADIDTLFVTAAAID
;
A
#
# COMPACT_ATOMS: atom_id res chain seq x y z
N MET A 1 5.59 32.16 2.15
CA MET A 1 6.36 31.36 1.18
C MET A 1 6.48 32.19 -0.08
N ASP A 2 7.69 32.44 -0.57
CA ASP A 2 7.90 33.19 -1.81
C ASP A 2 8.17 32.23 -2.97
N ILE A 3 7.61 32.52 -4.13
CA ILE A 3 7.78 31.73 -5.34
C ILE A 3 8.71 32.48 -6.28
N GLN A 4 9.75 31.77 -6.75
CA GLN A 4 10.59 32.22 -7.85
C GLN A 4 9.90 31.93 -9.18
N TYR A 5 9.84 32.92 -10.06
CA TYR A 5 9.34 32.76 -11.41
C TYR A 5 10.17 33.60 -12.39
N ILE A 6 10.13 33.25 -13.68
CA ILE A 6 10.70 34.08 -14.73
C ILE A 6 9.63 35.08 -15.16
N ASP A 7 9.92 36.37 -15.00
CA ASP A 7 9.03 37.42 -15.48
C ASP A 7 8.92 37.32 -17.01
N PRO A 8 7.69 37.19 -17.56
CA PRO A 8 7.51 36.98 -18.99
C PRO A 8 7.94 38.17 -19.84
N ALA A 9 7.95 39.39 -19.29
CA ALA A 9 8.30 40.63 -19.97
C ALA A 9 9.81 40.87 -19.97
N THR A 10 10.48 40.66 -18.83
CA THR A 10 11.93 40.94 -18.70
C THR A 10 12.81 39.71 -18.89
N LYS A 11 12.22 38.50 -18.87
CA LYS A 11 12.94 37.20 -18.88
C LYS A 11 13.96 37.05 -17.76
N THR A 12 13.80 37.81 -16.66
CA THR A 12 14.64 37.72 -15.48
C THR A 12 13.94 36.94 -14.37
N TRP A 13 14.73 36.36 -13.47
CA TRP A 13 14.21 35.78 -12.23
C TRP A 13 13.61 36.87 -11.35
N ALA A 14 12.38 36.63 -10.88
CA ALA A 14 11.64 37.48 -9.96
C ALA A 14 11.03 36.63 -8.84
N HIS A 15 10.64 37.30 -7.76
CA HIS A 15 10.01 36.68 -6.60
C HIS A 15 8.67 37.36 -6.32
N ARG A 16 7.68 36.59 -5.87
CA ARG A 16 6.41 37.11 -5.34
C ARG A 16 5.91 36.25 -4.18
N PRO A 17 5.08 36.80 -3.28
CA PRO A 17 4.39 35.98 -2.31
C PRO A 17 3.52 34.93 -3.01
N ALA A 18 3.54 33.71 -2.47
CA ALA A 18 2.63 32.66 -2.88
C ALA A 18 1.18 33.06 -2.56
N THR A 19 0.27 32.77 -3.49
CA THR A 19 -1.17 32.88 -3.22
C THR A 19 -1.61 31.76 -2.27
N PRO A 20 -2.73 31.93 -1.55
CA PRO A 20 -3.27 30.86 -0.69
C PRO A 20 -3.50 29.54 -1.43
N ALA A 21 -3.90 29.58 -2.70
CA ALA A 21 -4.10 28.38 -3.52
C ALA A 21 -2.78 27.66 -3.85
N GLU A 22 -1.70 28.39 -4.12
CA GLU A 22 -0.37 27.80 -4.38
C GLU A 22 0.22 27.17 -3.12
N ILE A 23 -0.03 27.77 -1.95
CA ILE A 23 0.36 27.20 -0.66
C ILE A 23 -0.39 25.89 -0.43
N ALA A 24 -1.72 25.89 -0.59
CA ALA A 24 -2.54 24.70 -0.42
C ALA A 24 -2.13 23.57 -1.38
N GLN A 25 -1.88 23.89 -2.66
CA GLN A 25 -1.40 22.89 -3.62
C GLN A 25 -0.04 22.33 -3.21
N ARG A 26 0.89 23.18 -2.75
CA ARG A 26 2.19 22.72 -2.27
C ARG A 26 2.07 21.79 -1.07
N GLU A 27 1.16 22.09 -0.14
CA GLU A 27 0.89 21.23 1.01
C GLU A 27 0.32 19.87 0.57
N ILE A 28 -0.58 19.85 -0.42
CA ILE A 28 -1.09 18.62 -1.03
C ILE A 28 0.05 17.82 -1.69
N ASP A 29 0.94 18.48 -2.43
CA ASP A 29 2.06 17.82 -3.09
C ASP A 29 3.05 17.23 -2.08
N ILE A 30 3.34 17.95 -1.00
CA ILE A 30 4.20 17.48 0.10
C ILE A 30 3.55 16.27 0.79
N ALA A 31 2.26 16.36 1.10
CA ALA A 31 1.53 15.25 1.71
C ALA A 31 1.50 14.01 0.80
N THR A 32 1.33 14.20 -0.50
CA THR A 32 1.35 13.12 -1.50
C THR A 32 2.73 12.48 -1.60
N ALA A 33 3.80 13.28 -1.61
CA ALA A 33 5.18 12.79 -1.67
C ALA A 33 5.61 12.05 -0.39
N ALA A 34 4.98 12.34 0.75
CA ALA A 34 5.26 11.70 2.04
C ALA A 34 4.51 10.36 2.23
N ALA A 35 3.57 10.00 1.34
CA ALA A 35 2.85 8.74 1.45
C ALA A 35 3.84 7.54 1.38
N PRO A 36 3.73 6.55 2.29
CA PRO A 36 4.63 5.41 2.29
C PRO A 36 4.51 4.65 0.97
N VAL A 37 5.65 4.33 0.35
CA VAL A 37 5.68 3.52 -0.86
C VAL A 37 5.25 2.10 -0.48
N VAL A 38 4.04 1.72 -0.93
CA VAL A 38 3.51 0.38 -0.67
C VAL A 38 4.23 -0.64 -1.55
N PRO A 39 4.90 -1.65 -0.96
CA PRO A 39 5.60 -2.68 -1.72
C PRO A 39 4.64 -3.46 -2.64
N ALA A 40 5.05 -3.70 -3.89
CA ALA A 40 4.29 -4.54 -4.81
C ALA A 40 4.26 -6.02 -4.40
N GLN A 41 5.28 -6.46 -3.66
CA GLN A 41 5.36 -7.79 -3.07
C GLN A 41 6.21 -7.78 -1.80
N VAL A 42 5.98 -8.76 -0.93
CA VAL A 42 6.76 -8.99 0.32
C VAL A 42 7.06 -10.47 0.49
N PRO A 43 8.11 -10.86 1.25
CA PRO A 43 8.34 -12.26 1.59
C PRO A 43 7.12 -12.89 2.27
N MET A 44 6.81 -14.14 1.93
CA MET A 44 5.63 -14.84 2.46
C MET A 44 5.64 -14.97 3.97
N LEU A 45 6.82 -15.21 4.56
CA LEU A 45 6.99 -15.25 6.01
C LEU A 45 6.58 -13.92 6.65
N ASN A 46 7.07 -12.80 6.11
CA ASN A 46 6.79 -11.48 6.65
C ASN A 46 5.30 -11.11 6.52
N ALA A 47 4.66 -11.48 5.39
CA ALA A 47 3.22 -11.31 5.23
C ALA A 47 2.43 -12.09 6.32
N ARG A 48 2.83 -13.33 6.60
CA ARG A 48 2.24 -14.13 7.68
C ARG A 48 2.46 -13.49 9.05
N LEU A 49 3.66 -13.01 9.34
CA LEU A 49 3.97 -12.33 10.60
C LEU A 49 3.16 -11.03 10.78
N ALA A 50 3.00 -10.23 9.72
CA ALA A 50 2.16 -9.04 9.75
C ALA A 50 0.69 -9.38 10.00
N LEU A 51 0.15 -10.42 9.34
CA LEU A 51 -1.21 -10.91 9.58
C LEU A 51 -1.41 -11.48 10.99
N ILE A 52 -0.39 -12.12 11.56
CA ILE A 52 -0.41 -12.60 12.95
C ILE A 52 -0.44 -11.40 13.90
N ALA A 53 0.43 -10.41 13.70
CA ALA A 53 0.48 -9.21 14.53
C ALA A 53 -0.84 -8.41 14.47
N ALA A 54 -1.50 -8.38 13.32
CA ALA A 54 -2.80 -7.75 13.12
C ALA A 54 -4.00 -8.62 13.60
N GLY A 55 -3.77 -9.86 14.05
CA GLY A 55 -4.84 -10.75 14.51
C GLY A 55 -5.70 -11.35 13.38
N HIS A 56 -5.30 -11.22 12.12
CA HIS A 56 -6.07 -11.66 10.95
C HIS A 56 -5.75 -13.08 10.47
N MET A 57 -4.59 -13.64 10.86
CA MET A 57 -4.09 -14.91 10.30
C MET A 57 -5.07 -16.08 10.49
N THR A 58 -5.78 -16.15 11.62
CA THR A 58 -6.78 -17.20 11.89
C THR A 58 -7.92 -17.16 10.88
N ALA A 59 -8.44 -15.96 10.59
CA ALA A 59 -9.53 -15.76 9.64
C ALA A 59 -9.07 -16.03 8.19
N VAL A 60 -7.84 -15.65 7.83
CA VAL A 60 -7.24 -15.99 6.53
C VAL A 60 -7.17 -17.50 6.34
N LYS A 61 -6.70 -18.24 7.36
CA LYS A 61 -6.60 -19.70 7.29
C LYS A 61 -7.98 -20.34 7.14
N ALA A 62 -8.96 -19.89 7.93
CA ALA A 62 -10.33 -20.37 7.84
C ALA A 62 -10.93 -20.14 6.45
N TYR A 63 -10.74 -18.95 5.88
CA TYR A 63 -11.19 -18.62 4.52
C TYR A 63 -10.61 -19.60 3.49
N VAL A 64 -9.29 -19.80 3.48
CA VAL A 64 -8.64 -20.69 2.51
C VAL A 64 -9.01 -22.17 2.71
N ASP A 65 -9.26 -22.59 3.95
CA ASP A 65 -9.73 -23.94 4.26
C ASP A 65 -11.16 -24.18 3.74
N THR A 66 -12.00 -23.15 3.65
CA THR A 66 -13.37 -23.26 3.10
C THR A 66 -13.45 -23.27 1.57
N MET A 67 -12.36 -22.92 0.87
CA MET A 67 -12.35 -22.86 -0.59
C MET A 67 -12.38 -24.27 -1.21
N PRO A 68 -13.40 -24.60 -2.05
CA PRO A 68 -13.51 -25.90 -2.69
C PRO A 68 -12.70 -25.98 -4.00
N GLY A 69 -12.49 -27.21 -4.48
CA GLY A 69 -11.96 -27.48 -5.83
C GLY A 69 -10.54 -26.95 -6.08
N ILE A 70 -10.23 -26.76 -7.37
CA ILE A 70 -8.91 -26.35 -7.86
C ILE A 70 -8.49 -24.99 -7.27
N ASP A 71 -9.41 -24.04 -7.17
CA ASP A 71 -9.10 -22.71 -6.62
C ASP A 71 -8.67 -22.79 -5.15
N GLY A 72 -9.31 -23.66 -4.37
CA GLY A 72 -8.90 -23.92 -2.98
C GLY A 72 -7.54 -24.60 -2.88
N GLU A 73 -7.26 -25.58 -3.75
CA GLU A 73 -5.94 -26.23 -3.79
C GLU A 73 -4.83 -25.23 -4.15
N GLN A 74 -5.08 -24.36 -5.12
CA GLN A 74 -4.15 -23.29 -5.50
C GLN A 74 -3.96 -22.26 -4.39
N ALA A 75 -5.04 -21.86 -3.69
CA ALA A 75 -4.94 -20.91 -2.58
C ALA A 75 -4.14 -21.49 -1.40
N ARG A 76 -4.36 -22.77 -1.06
CA ARG A 76 -3.57 -23.49 -0.05
C ARG A 76 -2.10 -23.59 -0.44
N ALA A 77 -1.82 -24.02 -1.67
CA ALA A 77 -0.45 -24.11 -2.18
C ALA A 77 0.25 -22.74 -2.21
N TYR A 78 -0.46 -21.68 -2.60
CA TYR A 78 0.07 -20.32 -2.58
C TYR A 78 0.40 -19.88 -1.16
N LEU A 79 -0.51 -20.06 -0.20
CA LEU A 79 -0.21 -19.73 1.19
C LEU A 79 1.00 -20.53 1.70
N GLU A 80 1.07 -21.83 1.42
CA GLU A 80 2.08 -22.72 1.98
C GLU A 80 3.46 -22.58 1.35
N TYR A 81 3.54 -22.45 0.03
CA TYR A 81 4.79 -22.61 -0.72
C TYR A 81 5.25 -21.36 -1.47
N ALA A 82 4.44 -20.29 -1.55
CA ALA A 82 4.91 -19.07 -2.20
C ALA A 82 6.09 -18.48 -1.44
N GLN A 83 7.11 -18.02 -2.18
CA GLN A 83 8.23 -17.29 -1.61
C GLN A 83 7.84 -15.84 -1.27
N ASN A 84 6.95 -15.26 -2.07
CA ASN A 84 6.52 -13.87 -1.97
C ASN A 84 5.01 -13.77 -2.14
N VAL A 85 4.39 -12.84 -1.41
CA VAL A 85 3.02 -12.41 -1.65
C VAL A 85 3.04 -11.18 -2.54
N ARG A 86 2.33 -11.23 -3.68
CA ARG A 86 2.12 -10.06 -4.54
C ARG A 86 0.84 -9.33 -4.13
N ARG A 87 0.87 -8.00 -4.00
CA ARG A 87 -0.29 -7.17 -3.62
C ARG A 87 -1.44 -7.31 -4.60
N GLY A 88 -1.14 -7.39 -5.89
CA GLY A 88 -2.14 -7.61 -6.95
C GLY A 88 -2.57 -9.07 -7.14
N HIS A 89 -2.22 -9.99 -6.22
CA HIS A 89 -2.64 -11.39 -6.36
C HIS A 89 -4.14 -11.56 -6.04
N PRO A 90 -4.92 -12.33 -6.82
CA PRO A 90 -6.36 -12.50 -6.59
C PRO A 90 -6.72 -12.97 -5.18
N LEU A 91 -5.89 -13.83 -4.57
CA LEU A 91 -6.10 -14.28 -3.19
C LEU A 91 -6.05 -13.13 -2.17
N VAL A 92 -5.21 -12.11 -2.39
CA VAL A 92 -5.12 -10.94 -1.49
C VAL A 92 -6.42 -10.14 -1.53
N GLU A 93 -7.04 -10.00 -2.70
CA GLU A 93 -8.35 -9.34 -2.82
C GLU A 93 -9.46 -10.16 -2.16
N GLY A 94 -9.44 -11.50 -2.31
CA GLY A 94 -10.39 -12.37 -1.59
C GLY A 94 -10.23 -12.27 -0.07
N ILE A 95 -9.00 -12.23 0.43
CA ILE A 95 -8.69 -12.03 1.85
C ILE A 95 -9.17 -10.64 2.32
N ARG A 96 -8.96 -9.60 1.52
CA ARG A 96 -9.45 -8.26 1.86
C ARG A 96 -10.96 -8.25 2.05
N GLN A 97 -11.69 -8.85 1.12
CA GLN A 97 -13.15 -8.90 1.14
C GLN A 97 -13.67 -9.70 2.35
N VAL A 98 -13.12 -10.88 2.62
CA VAL A 98 -13.59 -11.73 3.73
C VAL A 98 -13.30 -11.13 5.11
N LEU A 99 -12.24 -10.33 5.21
CA LEU A 99 -11.87 -9.62 6.44
C LEU A 99 -12.51 -8.22 6.53
N GLU A 100 -13.30 -7.82 5.53
CA GLU A 100 -13.91 -6.49 5.44
C GLU A 100 -12.90 -5.33 5.53
N LEU A 101 -11.67 -5.57 5.06
CA LEU A 101 -10.58 -4.60 5.11
C LEU A 101 -10.69 -3.58 3.97
N THR A 102 -10.26 -2.35 4.24
CA THR A 102 -10.08 -1.34 3.19
C THR A 102 -8.81 -1.60 2.38
N HIS A 103 -8.68 -0.95 1.22
CA HIS A 103 -7.41 -1.01 0.47
C HIS A 103 -6.24 -0.43 1.29
N ALA A 104 -6.51 0.59 2.11
CA ALA A 104 -5.49 1.20 2.98
C ALA A 104 -5.03 0.24 4.10
N ASP A 105 -5.91 -0.63 4.59
CA ASP A 105 -5.53 -1.65 5.58
C ASP A 105 -4.62 -2.71 4.94
N ILE A 106 -4.91 -3.13 3.71
CA ILE A 106 -4.01 -4.02 2.94
C ILE A 106 -2.66 -3.35 2.71
N ASP A 107 -2.66 -2.06 2.35
CA ASP A 107 -1.42 -1.30 2.15
C ASP A 107 -0.59 -1.23 3.43
N THR A 108 -1.26 -1.01 4.56
CA THR A 108 -0.65 -1.04 5.88
C THR A 108 -0.02 -2.40 6.17
N LEU A 109 -0.71 -3.51 5.90
CA LEU A 109 -0.15 -4.86 6.07
C LEU A 109 1.11 -5.10 5.21
N PHE A 110 1.12 -4.63 3.96
CA PHE A 110 2.29 -4.74 3.08
C PHE A 110 3.45 -3.87 3.55
N VAL A 111 3.19 -2.64 4.01
CA VAL A 111 4.21 -1.75 4.60
C VAL A 111 4.77 -2.36 5.88
N THR A 112 3.93 -2.90 6.77
CA THR A 112 4.36 -3.59 7.98
C THR A 112 5.20 -4.82 7.66
N ALA A 113 4.78 -5.66 6.72
CA ALA A 113 5.53 -6.84 6.33
C ALA A 113 6.92 -6.51 5.74
N ALA A 114 7.03 -5.44 4.95
CA ALA A 114 8.32 -5.02 4.40
C ALA A 114 9.29 -4.46 5.44
N ALA A 115 8.81 -4.06 6.61
CA ALA A 115 9.64 -3.55 7.71
C ALA A 115 10.15 -4.67 8.65
N ILE A 116 9.82 -5.94 8.38
CA ILE A 116 10.29 -7.09 9.15
C ILE A 116 11.58 -7.62 8.53
N ASP A 117 12.64 -7.75 9.35
CA ASP A 117 13.96 -8.27 8.95
C ASP A 117 13.99 -9.79 8.69
#